data_AF-A0A195CVW2-F1
#
_entry.id   AF-A0A195CVW2-F1
#
_cell.length_a   1.000
_cell.length_b   1.000
_cell.length_c   1.000
_cell.angle_alpha   90.00
_cell.angle_beta   90.00
_cell.angle_gamma   90.00
#
_symmetry.space_group_name_H-M   'P 1'
#
loop_
_entity.id
_entity.type
_entity.pdbx_description
1 polymer ?
#
loop_
_entity_poly.entity_id
_entity_poly.type
_entity_poly.pdbx_seq_one_letter_code
_entity_poly.pdbx_strand_id
1 'polypeptide(L)'
;MKFNSNFSHVVITVEQLVGYWSDIIGQTAETIAMFDNTEGTATIRTRKFMTNRLLCRKQMVVDVIHPGQPSVRKTEIREKLAKMYKVTPDVVFVFGFQTNFGGGKSTGFALIYDTLDFAKKFEPKYRLARHGLFEKQKQTRKQRKERKNRMKKVRGTKKSKVGAASKKVGEVMS
;
A
#
# COMPACT_ATOMS: atom_id res chain seq x y z
N MET A 1 59.01 41.86 9.95
CA MET A 1 58.66 41.02 11.13
C MET A 1 57.39 41.62 11.74
N LYS A 2 56.25 40.97 11.92
CA LYS A 2 55.79 39.58 11.80
C LYS A 2 54.28 39.65 11.45
N PHE A 3 53.82 38.82 10.50
CA PHE A 3 52.40 38.50 10.33
C PHE A 3 51.93 37.76 11.59
N ASN A 4 50.85 38.20 12.23
CA ASN A 4 50.29 37.50 13.39
C ASN A 4 49.09 36.66 12.93
N SER A 5 49.35 35.37 12.73
CA SER A 5 48.38 34.32 12.46
C SER A 5 47.83 33.78 13.77
N ASN A 6 46.52 33.86 14.00
CA ASN A 6 45.82 33.02 14.96
C ASN A 6 44.34 32.90 14.55
N PHE A 7 44.08 32.05 13.55
CA PHE A 7 42.75 31.49 13.29
C PHE A 7 42.75 30.10 13.92
N SER A 8 42.22 29.97 15.13
CA SER A 8 42.07 28.68 15.79
C SER A 8 40.91 27.92 15.13
N HIS A 9 41.24 26.87 14.36
CA HIS A 9 40.28 25.91 13.83
C HIS A 9 39.56 25.22 14.99
N VAL A 10 38.23 25.39 15.08
CA VAL A 10 37.36 24.54 15.90
C VAL A 10 37.31 23.18 15.20
N VAL A 11 38.12 22.22 15.68
CA VAL A 11 38.08 20.84 15.20
C VAL A 11 36.84 20.18 15.80
N ILE A 12 35.73 20.18 15.05
CA ILE A 12 34.55 19.39 15.39
C ILE A 12 34.95 17.93 15.25
N THR A 13 34.97 17.21 16.37
CA THR A 13 35.32 15.78 16.38
C THR A 13 34.18 14.98 15.74
N VAL A 14 34.51 13.88 15.06
CA VAL A 14 33.50 13.01 14.41
C VAL A 14 32.46 12.52 15.43
N GLU A 15 32.86 12.32 16.69
CA GLU A 15 31.98 11.94 17.79
C GLU A 15 30.92 13.01 18.09
N GLN A 16 31.27 14.30 18.08
CA GLN A 16 30.32 15.40 18.26
C GLN A 16 29.32 15.48 17.09
N LEU A 17 29.76 15.19 15.87
CA LEU A 17 28.90 15.17 14.68
C LEU A 17 27.93 13.97 14.69
N VAL A 18 28.40 12.80 15.12
CA VAL A 18 27.57 11.58 15.27
C VAL A 18 26.54 11.75 16.39
N GLY A 19 26.91 12.35 17.52
CA GLY A 19 25.98 12.67 18.61
C GLY A 19 24.87 13.63 18.15
N TYR A 20 25.26 14.73 17.48
CA TYR A 20 24.30 15.70 16.95
C TYR A 20 23.36 15.10 15.89
N TRP A 21 23.86 14.17 15.06
CA TRP A 21 23.02 13.42 14.11
C TRP A 21 22.07 12.43 14.80
N SER A 22 22.53 11.76 15.86
CA SER A 22 21.70 10.85 16.67
C SER A 22 20.57 11.60 17.39
N ASP A 23 20.86 12.78 17.95
CA ASP A 23 19.89 13.61 18.66
C ASP A 23 18.84 14.20 17.72
N ILE A 24 19.23 14.61 16.51
CA ILE A 24 18.30 15.03 15.45
C ILE A 24 17.38 13.88 15.03
N ILE A 25 17.94 12.68 14.82
CA ILE A 25 17.14 11.50 14.48
C ILE A 25 16.16 11.16 15.63
N GLY A 26 16.61 11.23 16.88
CA GLY A 26 15.76 11.01 18.06
C GLY A 26 14.62 12.02 18.17
N GLN A 27 14.90 13.32 18.05
CA GLN A 27 13.87 14.37 18.09
C GLN A 27 12.91 14.27 16.90
N THR A 28 13.36 13.86 15.71
CA THR A 28 12.46 13.60 14.58
C THR A 28 11.57 12.38 14.81
N ALA A 29 12.08 11.33 15.46
CA ALA A 29 11.26 10.16 15.82
C ALA A 29 10.19 10.49 16.88
N GLU A 30 10.53 11.29 17.88
CA GLU A 30 9.57 11.72 18.92
C GLU A 30 8.54 12.72 18.39
N THR A 31 8.93 13.66 17.52
CA THR A 31 7.99 14.59 16.88
C THR A 31 7.07 13.88 15.88
N ILE A 32 7.56 12.85 15.17
CA ILE A 32 6.72 11.97 14.36
C ILE A 32 5.74 11.18 15.25
N ALA A 33 6.18 10.68 16.41
CA ALA A 33 5.32 9.97 17.36
C ALA A 33 4.27 10.88 18.04
N MET A 34 4.59 12.16 18.25
CA MET A 34 3.67 13.17 18.80
C MET A 34 2.63 13.68 17.79
N PHE A 35 2.87 13.55 16.48
CA PHE A 35 1.92 13.94 15.44
C PHE A 35 0.79 12.91 15.21
N ASP A 36 0.88 11.72 15.81
CA ASP A 36 -0.06 10.61 15.58
C ASP A 36 -1.25 10.57 16.56
N ASN A 37 -1.40 11.52 17.49
CA ASN A 37 -2.53 11.58 18.42
C ASN A 37 -3.20 12.96 18.44
N THR A 38 -3.78 13.37 17.31
CA THR A 38 -4.89 14.34 17.32
C THR A 38 -6.17 13.58 16.97
N GLU A 39 -6.88 13.15 18.02
CA GLU A 39 -8.13 12.41 17.97
C GLU A 39 -9.27 13.24 17.37
N GLY A 40 -9.28 13.39 16.04
CA GLY A 40 -10.53 13.41 15.31
C GLY A 40 -10.97 11.96 15.13
N THR A 41 -11.77 11.44 16.06
CA THR A 41 -12.23 10.04 15.98
C THR A 41 -13.11 9.88 14.74
N ALA A 42 -12.53 9.41 13.63
CA ALA A 42 -13.33 9.09 12.46
C ALA A 42 -14.34 7.98 12.82
N THR A 43 -15.62 8.32 12.77
CA THR A 43 -16.74 7.44 13.12
C THR A 43 -17.17 6.67 11.89
N ILE A 44 -17.21 5.35 12.02
CA ILE A 44 -17.59 4.45 10.94
C ILE A 44 -19.03 3.99 11.16
N ARG A 45 -19.88 4.19 10.15
CA ARG A 45 -21.25 3.69 10.13
C ARG A 45 -21.41 2.71 8.98
N THR A 46 -22.02 1.57 9.25
CA THR A 46 -22.30 0.56 8.23
C THR A 46 -23.76 0.63 7.82
N ARG A 47 -24.02 0.63 6.51
CA ARG A 47 -25.36 0.63 5.92
C ARG A 47 -25.50 -0.53 4.94
N LYS A 48 -26.74 -0.95 4.67
CA LYS A 48 -27.06 -2.01 3.71
C LYS A 48 -26.22 -3.27 3.94
N PHE A 49 -26.15 -3.72 5.20
CA PHE A 49 -25.42 -4.92 5.58
C PHE A 49 -26.12 -6.16 5.03
N MET A 50 -25.36 -7.04 4.38
CA MET A 50 -25.87 -8.28 3.80
C MET A 50 -24.87 -9.41 4.04
N THR A 51 -25.35 -10.53 4.56
CA THR A 51 -24.56 -11.76 4.68
C THR A 51 -24.72 -12.61 3.41
N ASN A 52 -23.65 -12.73 2.62
CA ASN A 52 -23.65 -13.54 1.41
C ASN A 52 -22.98 -14.90 1.69
N ARG A 53 -23.81 -15.94 1.83
CA ARG A 53 -23.35 -17.31 2.13
C ARG A 53 -22.70 -18.01 0.93
N LEU A 54 -23.06 -17.64 -0.30
CA LEU A 54 -22.47 -18.22 -1.51
C LEU A 54 -20.99 -17.86 -1.68
N LEU A 55 -20.62 -16.67 -1.20
CA LEU A 55 -19.26 -16.14 -1.29
C LEU A 55 -18.53 -16.11 0.06
N CYS A 56 -19.12 -16.72 1.10
CA CYS A 56 -18.61 -16.77 2.47
C CYS A 56 -18.11 -15.40 2.97
N ARG A 57 -18.94 -14.37 2.80
CA ARG A 57 -18.58 -13.00 3.19
C ARG A 57 -19.78 -12.17 3.62
N LYS A 58 -19.50 -11.19 4.48
CA LYS A 58 -20.39 -10.08 4.82
C LYS A 58 -20.03 -8.90 3.92
N GLN A 59 -21.03 -8.28 3.30
CA GLN A 59 -20.84 -7.13 2.43
C GLN A 59 -21.70 -5.97 2.89
N MET A 60 -21.14 -4.76 2.88
CA MET A 60 -21.82 -3.57 3.39
C MET A 60 -21.27 -2.30 2.76
N VAL A 61 -22.11 -1.27 2.75
CA VAL A 61 -21.68 0.10 2.46
C VAL A 61 -21.14 0.71 3.76
N VAL A 62 -20.01 1.39 3.67
CA VAL A 62 -19.34 2.03 4.80
C VAL A 62 -19.35 3.54 4.60
N ASP A 63 -19.98 4.24 5.53
CA ASP A 63 -19.93 5.69 5.65
C ASP A 63 -18.89 6.04 6.72
N VAL A 64 -17.91 6.86 6.37
CA VAL A 64 -16.87 7.34 7.27
C VAL A 64 -17.07 8.83 7.51
N ILE A 65 -17.36 9.20 8.75
CA ILE A 65 -17.58 10.58 9.20
C ILE A 65 -16.29 11.03 9.91
N HIS A 66 -15.65 12.06 9.40
CA HIS A 66 -14.34 12.55 9.84
C HIS A 66 -14.34 14.10 9.82
N PRO A 67 -15.00 14.73 10.82
CA PRO A 67 -15.11 16.19 10.86
C PRO A 67 -13.74 16.82 11.12
N GLY A 68 -13.43 17.90 10.41
CA GLY A 68 -12.17 18.64 10.57
C GLY A 68 -10.90 17.88 10.16
N GLN A 69 -11.04 16.64 9.66
CA GLN A 69 -9.93 15.82 9.21
C GLN A 69 -9.97 15.60 7.70
N PRO A 70 -8.81 15.37 7.06
CA PRO A 70 -8.74 14.91 5.69
C PRO A 70 -9.23 13.46 5.55
N SER A 71 -9.20 12.92 4.33
CA SER A 71 -9.65 11.56 4.07
C SER A 71 -8.87 10.52 4.89
N VAL A 72 -9.61 9.71 5.65
CA VAL A 72 -9.08 8.64 6.51
C VAL A 72 -8.37 7.56 5.69
N ARG A 73 -7.25 7.06 6.20
CA ARG A 73 -6.49 5.99 5.53
C ARG A 73 -7.28 4.67 5.55
N LYS A 74 -7.12 3.86 4.50
CA LYS A 74 -7.82 2.56 4.39
C LYS A 74 -7.36 1.53 5.42
N THR A 75 -6.15 1.67 5.94
CA THR A 75 -5.60 0.82 7.01
C THR A 75 -6.35 1.05 8.32
N GLU A 76 -6.53 2.30 8.73
CA GLU A 76 -7.29 2.67 9.93
C GLU A 76 -8.76 2.24 9.84
N ILE A 77 -9.39 2.42 8.67
CA ILE A 77 -10.77 1.98 8.44
C ILE A 77 -10.89 0.45 8.59
N ARG A 78 -9.90 -0.29 8.07
CA ARG A 78 -9.85 -1.74 8.16
C ARG A 78 -9.73 -2.20 9.62
N GLU A 79 -8.85 -1.57 10.38
CA GLU A 79 -8.66 -1.87 11.81
C GLU A 79 -9.91 -1.58 12.64
N LYS A 80 -10.58 -0.45 12.40
CA LYS A 80 -11.83 -0.11 13.08
C LYS A 80 -12.95 -1.10 12.72
N LEU A 81 -13.09 -1.47 11.44
CA LEU A 81 -14.05 -2.51 11.02
C LEU A 81 -13.73 -3.88 11.62
N ALA A 82 -12.45 -4.23 11.69
CA ALA A 82 -11.97 -5.46 12.31
C ALA A 82 -12.35 -5.54 13.79
N LYS A 83 -12.12 -4.45 14.54
CA LYS A 83 -12.53 -4.32 15.95
C LYS A 83 -14.05 -4.43 16.12
N MET A 84 -14.84 -3.72 15.31
CA MET A 84 -16.31 -3.74 15.41
C MET A 84 -16.91 -5.14 15.17
N TYR A 85 -16.41 -5.86 14.16
CA TYR A 85 -16.94 -7.17 13.77
C TYR A 85 -16.18 -8.35 14.37
N LYS A 86 -15.20 -8.10 15.25
CA LYS A 86 -14.38 -9.12 15.93
C LYS A 86 -13.68 -10.07 14.93
N VAL A 87 -13.09 -9.49 13.90
CA VAL A 87 -12.32 -10.22 12.87
C VAL A 87 -10.90 -9.67 12.78
N THR A 88 -9.99 -10.43 12.18
CA THR A 88 -8.65 -9.91 11.90
C THR A 88 -8.69 -8.93 10.73
N PRO A 89 -7.82 -7.89 10.71
CA PRO A 89 -7.82 -6.90 9.64
C PRO A 89 -7.50 -7.52 8.27
N ASP A 90 -6.73 -8.59 8.20
CA ASP A 90 -6.31 -9.21 6.93
C ASP A 90 -7.48 -9.72 6.08
N VAL A 91 -8.58 -10.09 6.74
CA VAL A 91 -9.78 -10.65 6.10
C VAL A 91 -10.73 -9.54 5.62
N VAL A 92 -10.46 -8.29 5.99
CA VAL A 92 -11.29 -7.11 5.67
C VAL A 92 -10.74 -6.36 4.46
N PHE A 93 -11.54 -6.31 3.39
CA PHE A 93 -11.23 -5.60 2.15
C PHE A 93 -12.12 -4.39 2.02
N VAL A 94 -11.49 -3.21 1.88
CA VAL A 94 -12.22 -1.94 1.77
C VAL A 94 -11.82 -1.21 0.50
N PHE A 95 -12.80 -0.80 -0.31
CA PHE A 95 -12.57 -0.21 -1.62
C PHE A 95 -13.64 0.82 -1.99
N GLY A 96 -13.39 1.54 -3.08
CA GLY A 96 -14.38 2.45 -3.66
C GLY A 96 -14.71 3.66 -2.81
N PHE A 97 -13.81 4.10 -1.93
CA PHE A 97 -14.03 5.32 -1.14
C PHE A 97 -14.08 6.55 -2.03
N GLN A 98 -15.13 7.34 -1.85
CA GLN A 98 -15.35 8.65 -2.44
C GLN A 98 -15.73 9.63 -1.34
N THR A 99 -14.94 10.70 -1.22
CA THR A 99 -15.21 11.84 -0.35
C THR A 99 -16.33 12.69 -0.94
N ASN A 100 -17.33 13.05 -0.13
CA ASN A 100 -18.37 13.98 -0.53
C ASN A 100 -17.78 15.38 -0.78
N PHE A 101 -18.44 16.15 -1.64
CA PHE A 101 -18.09 17.56 -1.83
C PHE A 101 -18.22 18.32 -0.51
N GLY A 102 -17.24 19.18 -0.20
CA GLY A 102 -17.15 19.85 1.11
C GLY A 102 -16.49 19.01 2.22
N GLY A 103 -16.12 17.75 1.96
CA GLY A 103 -15.40 16.91 2.93
C GLY A 103 -16.26 16.40 4.09
N GLY A 104 -15.62 15.96 5.18
CA GLY A 104 -16.26 15.51 6.42
C GLY A 104 -16.95 14.14 6.35
N LYS A 105 -17.37 13.70 5.15
CA LYS A 105 -17.98 12.39 4.91
C LYS A 105 -17.37 11.71 3.70
N SER A 106 -17.11 10.42 3.83
CA SER A 106 -16.71 9.53 2.73
C SER A 106 -17.63 8.32 2.69
N THR A 107 -17.96 7.87 1.49
CA THR A 107 -18.73 6.64 1.28
C THR A 107 -17.87 5.62 0.56
N GLY A 108 -17.96 4.36 0.95
CA GLY A 108 -17.21 3.27 0.34
C GLY A 108 -17.86 1.92 0.56
N PHE A 109 -17.15 0.85 0.22
CA PHE A 109 -17.65 -0.51 0.33
C PHE A 109 -16.67 -1.37 1.12
N ALA A 110 -17.19 -2.22 2.00
CA ALA A 110 -16.39 -3.18 2.75
C ALA A 110 -16.91 -4.61 2.53
N LEU A 111 -15.95 -5.52 2.45
CA LEU A 111 -16.14 -6.95 2.39
C LEU A 111 -15.36 -7.56 3.55
N ILE A 112 -16.05 -8.37 4.36
CA ILE A 112 -15.46 -9.14 5.45
C ILE A 112 -15.67 -10.60 5.11
N TYR A 113 -14.60 -11.29 4.73
CA TYR A 113 -14.66 -12.74 4.50
C TYR A 113 -14.65 -13.50 5.83
N ASP A 114 -14.99 -14.78 5.80
CA ASP A 114 -14.83 -15.65 6.98
C ASP A 114 -13.38 -16.14 7.11
N THR A 115 -12.71 -16.43 5.99
CA THR A 115 -11.29 -16.86 5.95
C THR A 115 -10.51 -16.18 4.82
N LEU A 116 -9.17 -16.14 4.97
CA LEU A 116 -8.27 -15.60 3.94
C LEU A 116 -8.25 -16.42 2.65
N ASP A 117 -8.53 -17.72 2.72
CA ASP A 117 -8.52 -18.59 1.54
C ASP A 117 -9.69 -18.28 0.61
N PHE A 118 -10.87 -17.99 1.17
CA PHE A 118 -12.02 -17.53 0.39
C PHE A 118 -11.75 -16.15 -0.21
N ALA A 119 -11.11 -15.25 0.54
CA ALA A 119 -10.72 -13.95 0.02
C ALA A 119 -9.82 -14.06 -1.21
N LYS A 120 -8.78 -14.91 -1.17
CA LYS A 120 -7.86 -15.12 -2.31
C LYS A 120 -8.54 -15.72 -3.55
N LYS A 121 -9.57 -16.55 -3.36
CA LYS A 121 -10.33 -17.18 -4.46
C LYS A 121 -11.29 -16.19 -5.15
N PHE A 122 -12.02 -15.39 -4.36
CA PHE A 122 -13.11 -14.56 -4.86
C PHE A 122 -12.71 -13.11 -5.17
N GLU A 123 -11.70 -12.55 -4.51
CA GLU A 123 -11.28 -11.17 -4.77
C GLU A 123 -10.56 -11.05 -6.11
N PRO A 124 -10.83 -9.97 -6.89
CA PRO A 124 -10.05 -9.67 -8.06
C PRO A 124 -8.57 -9.46 -7.70
N LYS A 125 -7.66 -10.01 -8.52
CA LYS A 125 -6.20 -9.97 -8.33
C LYS A 125 -5.62 -8.57 -8.06
N TYR A 126 -6.23 -7.51 -8.61
CA TYR A 126 -5.76 -6.15 -8.38
C TYR A 126 -6.00 -5.65 -6.95
N ARG A 127 -7.02 -6.16 -6.24
CA ARG A 127 -7.25 -5.83 -4.83
C ARG A 127 -6.29 -6.59 -3.94
N LEU A 128 -6.09 -7.88 -4.22
CA LEU A 128 -5.07 -8.69 -3.53
C LEU A 128 -3.68 -8.06 -3.62
N ALA A 129 -3.31 -7.54 -4.80
CA ALA A 129 -2.03 -6.84 -4.97
C ALA A 129 -1.91 -5.56 -4.13
N ARG A 130 -2.99 -4.79 -3.97
CA ARG A 130 -3.01 -3.59 -3.10
C ARG A 130 -2.91 -3.93 -1.62
N HIS A 131 -3.31 -5.15 -1.24
CA HIS A 131 -3.20 -5.69 0.12
C HIS A 131 -1.89 -6.46 0.33
N GLY A 132 -1.00 -6.57 -0.67
CA GLY A 132 0.26 -7.31 -0.55
C GLY A 132 0.12 -8.83 -0.62
N LEU A 133 -1.07 -9.37 -0.87
CA LEU A 133 -1.35 -10.82 -0.89
C LEU A 133 -1.06 -11.48 -2.24
N PHE A 134 -0.76 -10.70 -3.28
CA PHE A 134 -0.51 -11.20 -4.63
C PHE A 134 0.45 -10.29 -5.40
N GLU A 135 1.53 -10.85 -5.94
CA GLU A 135 2.42 -10.12 -6.84
C GLU A 135 2.05 -10.37 -8.31
N LYS A 136 1.82 -9.27 -9.05
CA LYS A 136 1.51 -9.35 -10.49
C LYS A 136 2.77 -9.23 -11.33
N GLN A 137 3.09 -10.30 -12.06
CA GLN A 137 4.12 -10.28 -13.10
C GLN A 137 3.86 -9.20 -14.17
N LYS A 138 4.76 -8.22 -14.24
CA LYS A 138 4.67 -7.05 -15.14
C LYS A 138 5.16 -7.42 -16.54
N GLN A 139 4.25 -7.82 -17.42
CA GLN A 139 4.49 -7.85 -18.87
C GLN A 139 3.56 -6.86 -19.55
N THR A 140 4.10 -6.05 -20.46
CA THR A 140 3.30 -5.02 -21.13
C THR A 140 2.32 -5.65 -22.14
N ARG A 141 1.16 -5.01 -22.34
CA ARG A 141 0.15 -5.48 -23.30
C ARG A 141 0.72 -5.54 -24.72
N LYS A 142 1.61 -4.60 -25.08
CA LYS A 142 2.31 -4.54 -26.36
C LYS A 142 3.21 -5.77 -26.57
N GLN A 143 4.10 -6.07 -25.63
CA GLN A 143 4.98 -7.24 -25.70
C GLN A 143 4.22 -8.56 -25.83
N ARG A 144 3.09 -8.72 -25.12
CA ARG A 144 2.22 -9.91 -25.23
C ARG A 144 1.60 -10.05 -26.62
N LYS A 145 1.10 -8.95 -27.19
CA LYS A 145 0.50 -8.93 -28.54
C LYS A 145 1.55 -9.21 -29.62
N GLU A 146 2.71 -8.58 -29.53
CA GLU A 146 3.81 -8.81 -30.48
C GLU A 146 4.32 -10.26 -30.39
N ARG A 147 4.52 -10.80 -29.19
CA ARG A 147 4.89 -12.22 -28.99
C ARG A 147 3.83 -13.14 -29.62
N LYS A 148 2.54 -12.87 -29.40
CA LYS A 148 1.44 -13.63 -30.02
C LYS A 148 1.49 -13.57 -31.55
N ASN A 149 1.70 -12.38 -32.13
CA ASN A 149 1.77 -12.21 -33.58
C ASN A 149 3.00 -12.90 -34.20
N ARG A 150 4.17 -12.85 -33.53
CA ARG A 150 5.35 -13.59 -33.98
C ARG A 150 5.15 -15.12 -33.91
N MET A 151 4.54 -15.62 -32.84
CA MET A 151 4.23 -17.06 -32.69
C MET A 151 3.19 -17.58 -33.69
N LYS A 152 2.32 -16.71 -34.22
CA LYS A 152 1.37 -17.09 -35.30
C LYS A 152 2.06 -17.35 -36.63
N LYS A 153 3.24 -16.75 -36.90
CA LYS A 153 3.97 -16.91 -38.16
C LYS A 153 4.66 -18.27 -38.33
N VAL A 154 4.87 -19.02 -37.24
CA VAL A 154 5.62 -20.28 -37.24
C VAL A 154 4.78 -21.45 -36.72
N ARG A 155 5.12 -22.68 -37.14
CA ARG A 155 4.39 -23.92 -36.82
C ARG A 155 5.25 -24.86 -35.95
N GLY A 156 4.61 -25.76 -35.21
CA GLY A 156 5.27 -26.81 -34.42
C GLY A 156 6.29 -26.28 -33.40
N THR A 157 7.37 -27.03 -33.22
CA THR A 157 8.46 -26.73 -32.26
C THR A 157 9.14 -25.39 -32.51
N LYS A 158 9.06 -24.82 -33.72
CA LYS A 158 9.63 -23.50 -34.08
C LYS A 158 9.02 -22.33 -33.28
N LYS A 159 7.84 -22.49 -32.67
CA LYS A 159 7.19 -21.45 -31.83
C LYS A 159 7.99 -21.10 -30.58
N SER A 160 8.68 -22.08 -29.98
CA SER A 160 9.47 -21.89 -28.75
C SER A 160 10.60 -20.87 -28.95
N LYS A 161 11.35 -20.99 -30.06
CA LYS A 161 12.46 -20.11 -30.44
C LYS A 161 12.03 -18.65 -30.58
N VAL A 162 10.88 -18.41 -31.21
CA VAL A 162 10.34 -17.06 -31.48
C VAL A 162 9.74 -16.40 -30.22
N GLY A 163 9.26 -17.20 -29.26
CA GLY A 163 8.78 -16.73 -27.96
C GLY A 163 9.90 -16.29 -27.02
N ALA A 164 11.04 -17.02 -27.06
CA ALA A 164 12.19 -16.82 -26.17
C ALA A 164 13.05 -15.59 -26.52
N ALA A 165 13.03 -15.11 -27.77
CA ALA A 165 13.81 -13.95 -28.22
C ALA A 165 13.52 -12.62 -27.46
N SER A 166 12.54 -12.60 -26.55
CA SER A 166 12.22 -11.45 -25.70
C SER A 166 12.62 -11.60 -24.22
N LYS A 167 13.36 -12.66 -23.84
CA LYS A 167 13.68 -12.99 -22.44
C LYS A 167 15.16 -12.85 -22.05
N LYS A 168 16.04 -12.45 -22.98
CA LYS A 168 17.42 -12.04 -22.64
C LYS A 168 17.40 -10.56 -22.24
N VAL A 169 17.54 -10.28 -20.95
CA VAL A 169 18.21 -9.12 -20.29
C VAL A 169 17.62 -9.04 -18.88
N GLY A 170 18.46 -9.38 -17.90
CA GLY A 170 18.11 -9.38 -16.48
C GLY A 170 19.01 -10.30 -15.66
N GLU A 171 20.27 -10.47 -16.06
CA GLU A 171 21.32 -11.05 -15.24
C GLU A 171 22.30 -9.88 -15.04
N VAL A 172 22.05 -9.09 -13.99
CA VAL A 172 23.05 -8.14 -13.49
C VAL A 172 23.88 -8.95 -12.51
N MET A 173 25.13 -9.16 -12.90
CA MET A 173 26.17 -9.82 -12.12
C MET A 173 26.37 -9.08 -10.79
N SER A 174 26.57 -9.90 -9.73
CA SER A 174 27.27 -9.65 -8.45
C SER A 174 27.42 -8.20 -7.98
#